data_AF-A0AAW5MRR1-F1
#
_entry.id   AF-A0AAW5MRR1-F1
#
_cell.length_a   1.000
_cell.length_b   1.000
_cell.length_c   1.000
_cell.angle_alpha   90.00
_cell.angle_beta   90.00
_cell.angle_gamma   90.00
#
_symmetry.space_group_name_H-M   'P 1'
#
loop_
_entity.id
_entity.type
_entity.pdbx_description
1 polymer ?
#
loop_
_entity_poly.entity_id
_entity_poly.type
_entity_poly.pdbx_seq_one_letter_code
_entity_poly.pdbx_strand_id
1 'polypeptide(L)'
;MLKTTLPDGRSLENLYYGSGHLLEMQLRDGDHTFQLAEYERDNLHREVHRRQGNLWRQTEYDVAGRISHRRTARERNSVQGIMTCSGMMTLIVEGLRSQIR
;
A
#
# COMPACT_ATOMS: atom_id res chain seq x y z
N MET A 1 -8.28 3.84 -11.18
CA MET A 1 -6.83 4.16 -11.19
C MET A 1 -6.67 5.62 -11.55
N LEU A 2 -5.74 6.33 -10.90
CA LEU A 2 -5.37 7.70 -11.26
C LEU A 2 -3.89 7.72 -11.67
N LYS A 3 -3.57 8.38 -12.78
CA LYS A 3 -2.22 8.43 -13.34
C LYS A 3 -1.80 9.88 -13.56
N THR A 4 -0.60 10.21 -13.10
CA THR A 4 0.04 11.52 -13.30
C THR A 4 1.37 11.33 -13.98
N THR A 5 1.54 11.90 -15.18
CA THR A 5 2.83 11.91 -15.88
C THR A 5 3.70 13.02 -15.30
N LEU A 6 4.93 12.67 -14.94
CA LEU A 6 5.94 13.58 -14.42
C LEU A 6 6.69 14.25 -15.58
N PRO A 7 7.34 15.41 -15.35
CA PRO A 7 8.09 16.13 -16.41
C PRO A 7 9.23 15.32 -17.05
N ASP A 8 9.72 14.27 -16.37
CA ASP A 8 10.77 13.37 -16.86
C ASP A 8 10.22 12.19 -17.69
N GLY A 9 8.91 12.14 -17.92
CA GLY A 9 8.25 11.09 -18.70
C GLY A 9 7.85 9.85 -17.89
N ARG A 10 8.27 9.72 -16.63
CA ARG A 10 7.77 8.66 -15.73
C ARG A 10 6.32 8.94 -15.34
N SER A 11 5.62 7.93 -14.83
CA SER A 11 4.26 8.13 -14.34
C SER A 11 4.03 7.61 -12.93
N LEU A 12 3.44 8.47 -12.09
CA LEU A 12 2.92 8.10 -10.79
C LEU A 12 1.51 7.53 -10.95
N GLU A 13 1.31 6.32 -10.48
CA GLU A 13 0.07 5.55 -10.62
C GLU A 13 -0.49 5.24 -9.23
N ASN A 14 -1.71 5.71 -8.97
CA ASN A 14 -2.47 5.44 -7.75
C ASN A 14 -3.54 4.39 -8.05
N LEU A 15 -3.40 3.22 -7.43
CA LEU A 15 -4.33 2.12 -7.57
C LEU A 15 -5.34 2.21 -6.44
N TYR A 16 -6.62 2.25 -6.79
CA TYR A 16 -7.72 2.30 -5.83
C TYR A 16 -8.52 1.01 -5.94
N TYR A 17 -9.11 0.57 -4.84
CA TYR A 17 -10.05 -0.54 -4.83
C TYR A 17 -11.43 -0.12 -4.35
N GLY A 18 -12.45 -0.89 -4.77
CA GLY A 18 -13.80 -0.84 -4.25
C GLY A 18 -14.31 0.58 -3.98
N SER A 19 -14.52 0.90 -2.70
CA SER A 19 -15.05 2.15 -2.15
C SER A 19 -14.18 3.42 -2.34
N GLY A 20 -13.20 3.40 -3.26
CA GLY A 20 -12.36 4.56 -3.57
C GLY A 20 -11.13 4.70 -2.67
N HIS A 21 -10.71 3.61 -2.02
CA HIS A 21 -9.56 3.63 -1.11
C HIS A 21 -8.26 3.26 -1.82
N LEU A 22 -7.19 4.02 -1.54
CA LEU A 22 -5.89 3.85 -2.17
C LEU A 22 -5.24 2.52 -1.73
N LEU A 23 -5.10 1.56 -2.63
CA LEU A 23 -4.40 0.31 -2.40
C LEU A 23 -2.89 0.51 -2.38
N GLU A 24 -2.39 1.16 -3.42
CA GLU A 24 -0.98 1.17 -3.76
C GLU A 24 -0.63 2.41 -4.57
N MET A 25 0.58 2.93 -4.36
CA MET A 25 1.20 3.92 -5.21
C MET A 25 2.39 3.28 -5.92
N GLN A 26 2.47 3.47 -7.23
CA GLN A 26 3.50 2.90 -8.09
C GLN A 26 4.14 4.01 -8.94
N LEU A 27 5.43 3.86 -9.24
CA LEU A 27 6.14 4.65 -10.21
C LEU A 27 6.46 3.76 -11.41
N ARG A 28 5.93 4.11 -12.57
CA ARG A 28 6.25 3.46 -13.83
C ARG A 28 7.33 4.23 -14.56
N ASP A 29 8.36 3.53 -14.99
CA ASP A 29 9.50 4.02 -15.77
C ASP A 29 9.74 3.07 -16.95
N GLY A 30 9.19 3.41 -18.11
CA GLY A 30 9.04 2.48 -19.23
C GLY A 30 8.26 1.24 -18.82
N ASP A 31 8.86 0.07 -19.00
CA ASP A 31 8.28 -1.22 -18.61
C ASP A 31 8.52 -1.57 -17.13
N HIS A 32 9.36 -0.82 -16.43
CA HIS A 32 9.62 -1.05 -15.01
C HIS A 32 8.53 -0.42 -14.16
N THR A 33 8.03 -1.17 -13.17
CA THR A 33 7.08 -0.67 -12.18
C THR A 33 7.70 -0.80 -10.80
N PHE A 34 7.90 0.34 -10.14
CA PHE A 34 8.41 0.42 -8.78
C PHE A 34 7.26 0.70 -7.82
N GLN A 35 6.98 -0.25 -6.92
CA GLN A 35 6.03 -0.02 -5.85
C GLN A 35 6.60 0.98 -4.85
N LEU A 36 5.93 2.13 -4.69
CA LEU A 36 6.34 3.17 -3.76
C LEU A 36 5.75 2.95 -2.38
N ALA A 37 4.45 2.66 -2.30
CA ALA A 37 3.79 2.37 -1.04
C ALA A 37 2.57 1.47 -1.23
N GLU A 38 2.27 0.66 -0.23
CA GLU A 38 1.02 -0.09 -0.09
C GLU A 38 0.34 0.23 1.24
N TYR A 39 -0.98 0.05 1.24
CA TYR A 39 -1.85 0.42 2.34
C TYR A 39 -2.85 -0.69 2.65
N GLU A 40 -2.96 -1.02 3.92
CA GLU A 40 -4.02 -1.88 4.44
C GLU A 40 -4.92 -1.08 5.36
N ARG A 41 -6.21 -1.44 5.34
CA ARG A 41 -7.24 -0.74 6.09
C ARG A 41 -8.13 -1.72 6.81
N ASP A 42 -8.69 -1.25 7.93
CA ASP A 42 -9.76 -1.96 8.62
C ASP A 42 -11.12 -1.76 7.92
N ASN A 43 -12.17 -2.36 8.50
CA ASN A 43 -13.54 -2.25 7.98
C ASN A 43 -14.12 -0.83 8.04
N LEU A 44 -13.53 0.06 8.84
CA LEU A 44 -13.88 1.49 8.88
C LEU A 44 -13.05 2.31 7.89
N HIS A 45 -12.29 1.64 7.03
CA HIS A 45 -11.40 2.23 6.04
C HIS A 45 -10.30 3.12 6.63
N ARG A 46 -9.88 2.86 7.86
CA ARG A 46 -8.74 3.54 8.50
C ARG A 46 -7.47 2.80 8.17
N GLU A 47 -6.40 3.52 7.84
CA GLU A 47 -5.07 2.93 7.60
C GLU A 47 -4.57 2.26 8.88
N VAL A 48 -4.35 0.95 8.81
CA VAL A 48 -3.80 0.13 9.92
C VAL A 48 -2.39 -0.36 9.63
N HIS A 49 -2.03 -0.53 8.35
CA HIS A 49 -0.68 -0.87 7.94
C HIS A 49 -0.29 -0.10 6.67
N ARG A 50 0.98 0.30 6.61
CA ARG A 50 1.58 0.92 5.44
C ARG A 50 3.01 0.40 5.28
N ARG A 51 3.37 0.01 4.07
CA ARG A 51 4.75 -0.25 3.69
C ARG A 51 5.20 0.73 2.62
N GLN A 52 6.43 1.21 2.72
CA GLN A 52 7.07 2.11 1.77
C GLN A 52 8.53 1.68 1.62
N GLY A 53 8.82 0.90 0.57
CA GLY A 53 10.08 0.18 0.44
C GLY A 53 10.31 -0.75 1.65
N ASN A 54 11.44 -0.58 2.33
CA ASN A 54 11.80 -1.37 3.52
C ASN A 54 11.29 -0.79 4.85
N LEU A 55 10.52 0.29 4.81
CA LEU A 55 9.89 0.87 5.99
C LEU A 55 8.46 0.37 6.09
N TRP A 56 8.05 -0.05 7.28
CA TRP A 56 6.66 -0.35 7.57
C TRP A 56 6.18 0.46 8.78
N ARG A 57 4.88 0.73 8.80
CA ARG A 57 4.17 1.40 9.88
C ARG A 57 2.88 0.65 10.17
N GLN A 58 2.64 0.40 11.45
CA GLN A 58 1.38 -0.12 11.95
C GLN A 58 0.73 0.93 12.87
N THR A 59 -0.56 1.16 12.69
CA THR A 59 -1.35 2.06 13.53
C THR A 59 -2.54 1.30 14.11
N GLU A 60 -2.69 1.37 15.43
CA GLU A 60 -3.82 0.81 16.16
C GLU A 60 -4.72 1.94 16.64
N TYR A 61 -6.02 1.67 16.69
CA TYR A 61 -7.03 2.64 17.13
C TYR A 61 -7.81 2.06 18.32
N ASP A 62 -8.16 2.93 19.27
CA ASP A 62 -9.11 2.60 20.32
C ASP A 62 -10.56 2.59 19.79
N VAL A 63 -11.51 2.20 20.65
CA VAL A 63 -12.94 2.18 20.31
C VAL A 63 -13.52 3.55 20.00
N ALA A 64 -12.91 4.63 20.49
CA ALA A 64 -13.29 6.01 20.19
C ALA A 64 -12.68 6.49 18.85
N GLY A 65 -11.89 5.66 18.18
CA GLY A 65 -11.23 5.96 16.91
C GLY A 65 -9.97 6.80 17.03
N ARG A 66 -9.42 6.97 18.24
CA ARG A 66 -8.14 7.65 18.46
C ARG A 66 -7.00 6.67 18.29
N ILE A 67 -5.84 7.16 17.87
CA ILE A 67 -4.64 6.32 17.75
C ILE A 67 -4.20 5.92 19.16
N SER A 68 -4.20 4.62 19.45
CA SER A 68 -3.74 4.06 20.72
C SER A 68 -2.24 3.72 20.66
N HIS A 69 -1.79 3.16 19.54
CA HIS A 69 -0.38 2.85 19.30
C HIS A 69 0.00 3.13 17.85
N ARG A 70 1.27 3.50 17.67
CA ARG A 70 1.89 3.57 16.35
C ARG A 70 3.30 3.00 16.42
N ARG A 71 3.57 2.01 15.59
CA ARG A 71 4.87 1.37 15.46
C ARG A 71 5.42 1.67 14.08
N THR A 72 6.72 1.88 13.98
CA THR A 72 7.41 2.03 12.71
C THR A 72 8.73 1.31 12.84
N ALA A 73 9.05 0.49 11.85
CA ALA A 73 10.35 -0.15 11.80
C ALA A 73 10.82 -0.29 10.36
N ARG A 74 12.06 -0.74 10.23
CA ARG A 74 12.70 -1.02 8.96
C ARG A 74 13.01 -2.50 8.91
N GLU A 75 12.65 -3.18 7.83
CA GLU A 75 13.02 -4.58 7.65
C GLU A 75 14.54 -4.69 7.52
N ARG A 76 15.17 -5.52 8.36
CA ARG A 76 16.63 -5.59 8.47
C ARG A 76 17.30 -6.34 7.31
N ASN A 77 16.53 -7.02 6.44
CA ASN A 77 17.02 -7.74 5.27
C ASN A 77 16.05 -7.57 4.08
N SER A 78 16.22 -6.52 3.28
CA SER A 78 15.45 -6.34 2.04
C SER A 78 16.21 -6.91 0.85
N VAL A 79 16.11 -8.21 0.60
CA VAL A 79 16.32 -8.70 -0.77
C VAL A 79 15.16 -8.12 -1.57
N GLN A 80 15.47 -7.41 -2.67
CA GLN A 80 14.48 -6.87 -3.60
C GLN A 80 13.64 -8.01 -4.17
N GLY A 81 12.55 -8.32 -3.49
CA GLY A 81 11.60 -9.36 -3.82
C GLY A 81 10.31 -9.02 -3.10
N ILE A 82 9.22 -9.03 -3.85
CA ILE A 82 7.89 -8.59 -3.44
C ILE A 82 7.45 -9.39 -2.19
N MET A 83 7.72 -8.87 -0.99
CA MET A 83 7.15 -9.41 0.24
C MET A 83 5.73 -8.84 0.36
N THR A 84 4.74 -9.39 -0.33
CA THR A 84 3.34 -9.04 -0.02
C THR A 84 3.12 -9.28 1.47
N CYS A 85 2.46 -8.35 2.17
CA CYS A 85 2.04 -8.52 3.55
C CYS A 85 1.18 -9.79 3.70
N SER A 86 1.83 -10.92 3.97
CA SER A 86 1.19 -12.19 4.30
C SER A 86 1.17 -12.28 5.82
N GLY A 87 0.06 -11.83 6.42
CA GLY A 87 -0.12 -11.95 7.86
C GLY A 87 -1.31 -11.19 8.40
N MET A 88 -2.52 -11.73 8.16
CA MET A 88 -3.76 -11.50 8.93
C MET A 88 -4.61 -10.25 8.61
N MET A 89 -5.31 -10.26 7.47
CA MET A 89 -6.79 -10.40 7.43
C MET A 89 -7.24 -10.38 5.95
N THR A 90 -7.49 -11.57 5.43
CA THR A 90 -8.12 -11.82 4.13
C THR A 90 -9.54 -11.25 4.12
N LEU A 91 -9.76 -10.27 3.25
CA LEU A 91 -10.89 -10.15 2.32
C LEU A 91 -10.52 -8.95 1.45
N ILE A 92 -10.51 -9.10 0.12
CA ILE A 92 -10.37 -8.05 -0.92
C ILE A 92 -9.01 -8.00 -1.69
N VAL A 93 -7.83 -8.25 -1.12
CA VAL A 93 -6.56 -7.93 -1.84
C VAL A 93 -6.14 -8.96 -2.90
N GLU A 94 -6.26 -10.27 -2.66
CA GLU A 94 -5.80 -11.30 -3.62
C GLU A 94 -6.65 -11.36 -4.91
N GLY A 95 -7.94 -11.04 -4.81
CA GLY A 95 -8.86 -11.02 -5.95
C GLY A 95 -8.79 -9.76 -6.82
N LEU A 96 -8.28 -8.65 -6.29
CA LEU A 96 -8.25 -7.37 -7.01
C LEU A 96 -7.02 -7.17 -7.88
N ARG A 97 -5.86 -7.76 -7.51
CA ARG A 97 -4.64 -7.62 -8.32
C ARG A 97 -4.77 -8.26 -9.70
N SER A 98 -5.62 -9.28 -9.87
CA SER A 98 -5.94 -9.88 -11.18
C SER A 98 -6.99 -9.11 -11.99
N GLN A 99 -7.71 -8.17 -11.35
CA GLN A 99 -8.79 -7.38 -11.98
C GLN A 99 -8.34 -5.99 -12.43
N ILE A 100 -7.20 -5.50 -11.94
CA ILE A 100 -6.59 -4.25 -12.40
C ILE A 100 -5.75 -4.59 -13.64
N ARG A 101 -6.40 -4.56 -14.81
CA ARG A 101 -5.75 -4.55 -16.13
C ARG A 101 -5.41 -3.13 -16.54
#